data_AF-A0A7V1ZE78-F1
#
_entry.id   AF-A0A7V1ZE78-F1
#
_cell.length_a   1.000
_cell.length_b   1.000
_cell.length_c   1.000
_cell.angle_alpha   90.00
_cell.angle_beta   90.00
_cell.angle_gamma   90.00
#
_symmetry.space_group_name_H-M   'P 1'
#
loop_
_entity.id
_entity.type
_entity.pdbx_description
1 polymer ?
#
loop_
_entity_poly.entity_id
_entity_poly.type
_entity_poly.pdbx_seq_one_letter_code
_entity_poly.pdbx_strand_id
1 'polypeptide(L)' 'DPCVLLTSFENIKLRVEMLLSQINNNKGYIFNCGHGILPQTPVENVKMLVEFVHQKGREIYGS' A
#
# COMPACT_ATOMS: atom_id res chain seq x y z
N ASP A 1 8.66 -4.40 2.07
CA ASP A 1 9.79 -3.75 2.75
C ASP A 1 9.33 -2.37 3.22
N PRO A 2 9.37 -2.06 4.53
CA PRO A 2 8.98 -0.76 5.06
C PRO A 2 9.84 0.41 4.57
N CYS A 3 11.06 0.18 4.05
CA CYS A 3 11.92 1.23 3.50
C CYS A 3 11.28 2.01 2.34
N VAL A 4 10.34 1.39 1.61
CA VAL A 4 9.59 2.03 0.53
C VAL A 4 8.85 3.28 1.02
N LEU A 5 8.41 3.30 2.29
CA LEU A 5 7.71 4.44 2.87
C LEU A 5 8.60 5.65 3.14
N LEU A 6 9.93 5.51 2.97
CA LEU A 6 10.88 6.63 3.03
C LEU A 6 11.08 7.33 1.68
N THR A 7 10.46 6.83 0.62
CA THR A 7 10.61 7.36 -0.74
C THR A 7 9.46 8.33 -1.09
N SER A 8 9.45 8.84 -2.32
CA SER A 8 8.34 9.66 -2.81
C SER A 8 7.04 8.86 -2.88
N PHE A 9 5.90 9.56 -2.84
CA PHE A 9 4.61 8.89 -2.87
C PHE A 9 4.35 8.18 -4.20
N GLU A 10 4.91 8.65 -5.32
CA GLU A 10 4.84 7.92 -6.61
C GLU A 10 5.47 6.53 -6.52
N ASN A 11 6.64 6.41 -5.88
CA ASN A 11 7.31 5.12 -5.69
C ASN A 11 6.51 4.18 -4.77
N ILE A 12 5.86 4.74 -3.74
CA ILE A 12 4.97 3.98 -2.86
C ILE A 12 3.80 3.42 -3.67
N LYS A 13 3.13 4.25 -4.50
CA LYS A 13 2.01 3.79 -5.36
C LYS A 13 2.43 2.67 -6.28
N LEU A 14 3.53 2.86 -7.02
CA LEU A 14 4.06 1.84 -7.94
C LEU A 14 4.26 0.51 -7.23
N ARG A 15 4.86 0.54 -6.03
CA ARG A 15 5.07 -0.69 -5.25
C ARG A 15 3.77 -1.35 -4.81
N VAL A 16 2.78 -0.57 -4.38
CA VAL A 16 1.47 -1.09 -3.97
C VAL A 16 0.73 -1.71 -5.17
N GLU A 17 0.72 -1.05 -6.33
CA GLU A 17 0.08 -1.57 -7.53
C GLU A 17 0.73 -2.86 -8.01
N MET A 18 2.07 -2.96 -7.96
CA MET A 18 2.79 -4.20 -8.23
C MET A 18 2.42 -5.32 -7.26
N LEU A 19 2.19 -5.01 -5.98
CA LEU A 19 1.77 -6.01 -5.00
C LEU A 19 0.34 -6.45 -5.30
N LEU A 20 -0.59 -5.52 -5.48
CA LEU A 20 -2.01 -5.81 -5.72
C LEU A 20 -2.25 -6.61 -7.01
N SER A 21 -1.46 -6.39 -8.07
CA SER A 21 -1.56 -7.15 -9.31
C SER A 21 -1.21 -8.63 -9.14
N GLN A 22 -0.43 -8.98 -8.12
CA GLN A 22 -0.07 -10.38 -7.80
C GLN A 22 -1.16 -11.13 -7.04
N ILE A 23 -2.22 -10.45 -6.58
CA ILE A 23 -3.19 -10.99 -5.60
C ILE A 23 -4.38 -11.69 -6.27
N ASN A 24 -4.42 -11.79 -7.60
CA ASN A 24 -5.42 -12.55 -8.38
C ASN A 24 -6.88 -12.37 -7.89
N ASN A 25 -7.27 -11.14 -7.54
CA ASN A 25 -8.62 -10.80 -7.02
C ASN A 25 -9.07 -11.61 -5.80
N ASN A 26 -8.14 -12.02 -4.93
CA ASN A 26 -8.48 -12.70 -3.68
C ASN A 26 -9.22 -11.75 -2.71
N LYS A 27 -10.53 -11.94 -2.54
CA LYS A 27 -11.41 -11.12 -1.67
C LYS A 27 -11.12 -11.22 -0.15
N GLY A 28 -10.09 -11.96 0.26
CA GLY A 28 -9.65 -12.06 1.66
C GLY A 28 -8.29 -11.42 1.96
N TYR A 29 -7.72 -10.66 1.04
CA TYR A 29 -6.38 -10.10 1.23
C TYR A 29 -6.36 -8.88 2.17
N ILE A 30 -5.59 -8.99 3.26
CA ILE A 30 -5.30 -7.88 4.17
C ILE A 30 -3.95 -7.28 3.77
N PHE A 31 -3.95 -6.05 3.29
CA PHE A 31 -2.72 -5.32 2.99
C PHE A 31 -1.98 -4.99 4.29
N ASN A 32 -0.67 -5.25 4.34
CA ASN A 32 0.17 -4.89 5.46
C ASN A 32 1.64 -4.71 5.03
N CYS A 33 2.43 -4.05 5.87
CA CYS A 33 3.88 -4.12 5.78
C CYS A 33 4.36 -5.49 6.31
N GLY A 34 5.36 -6.10 5.64
CA GLY A 34 5.93 -7.37 6.10
C GLY A 34 6.72 -7.29 7.41
N HIS A 35 6.98 -6.08 7.91
CA HIS A 35 7.64 -5.75 9.18
C HIS A 35 7.09 -4.41 9.69
N GLY A 36 7.44 -4.02 10.91
CA GLY A 36 7.14 -2.68 11.43
C GLY A 36 7.71 -1.56 10.56
N ILE A 37 6.99 -0.44 10.46
CA ILE A 37 7.49 0.76 9.78
C ILE A 37 8.67 1.36 10.56
N LEU A 38 9.48 2.16 9.88
CA LEU A 38 10.68 2.75 10.47
C LEU A 38 10.34 4.02 11.25
N PRO A 39 11.04 4.36 12.35
CA PRO A 39 10.77 5.58 13.11
C PRO A 39 10.84 6.87 12.28
N GLN A 40 11.71 6.89 11.28
CA GLN A 40 11.87 8.01 10.34
C GLN A 40 10.82 8.05 9.22
N THR A 41 9.87 7.10 9.17
CA THR A 41 8.81 7.09 8.17
C THR A 41 7.94 8.34 8.30
N PRO A 42 7.83 9.17 7.23
CA PRO A 42 6.94 10.33 7.27
C PRO A 42 5.50 9.88 7.51
N VAL A 43 4.86 10.46 8.51
CA VAL A 43 3.45 10.17 8.85
C VAL A 43 2.54 10.40 7.64
N GLU A 44 2.84 11.41 6.84
CA GLU A 44 2.07 11.73 5.63
C GLU A 44 2.11 10.60 4.59
N ASN A 45 3.27 9.97 4.39
CA ASN A 45 3.39 8.82 3.49
C ASN A 45 2.53 7.64 3.97
N VAL A 46 2.41 7.43 5.28
CA VAL A 46 1.55 6.38 5.85
C VAL A 46 0.08 6.69 5.62
N LYS A 47 -0.35 7.94 5.84
CA LYS A 47 -1.74 8.36 5.60
C LYS A 47 -2.12 8.19 4.13
N MET A 48 -1.29 8.71 3.23
CA MET A 48 -1.53 8.61 1.79
C MET A 48 -1.53 7.14 1.31
N LEU A 49 -0.68 6.27 1.88
CA LEU A 49 -0.71 4.84 1.63
C LEU A 49 -2.05 4.20 2.02
N VAL A 50 -2.55 4.49 3.22
CA VAL A 50 -3.82 3.94 3.73
C VAL A 50 -4.97 4.35 2.83
N GLU A 51 -5.05 5.62 2.47
CA GLU A 51 -6.07 6.13 1.54
C GLU A 51 -6.01 5.45 0.18
N PHE A 52 -4.80 5.32 -0.38
CA PHE A 52 -4.58 4.69 -1.68
C PHE A 52 -4.97 3.22 -1.70
N VAL A 53 -4.61 2.45 -0.67
CA VAL A 53 -4.99 1.03 -0.55
C VAL A 53 -6.50 0.87 -0.44
N HIS A 54 -7.19 1.73 0.32
CA HIS A 54 -8.65 1.71 0.38
C HIS A 54 -9.30 2.08 -0.96
N GLN A 55 -8.76 3.06 -1.68
CA GLN A 55 -9.23 3.41 -3.02
C GLN A 55 -9.10 2.22 -3.97
N LYS A 56 -7.90 1.62 -4.06
CA LYS A 56 -7.67 0.44 -4.92
C LYS A 56 -8.54 -0.74 -4.53
N GLY A 57 -8.75 -0.97 -3.24
CA GLY A 57 -9.67 -2.01 -2.76
C GLY A 57 -11.10 -1.80 -3.27
N ARG A 58 -11.60 -0.56 -3.27
CA ARG A 58 -12.93 -0.24 -3.86
C ARG A 58 -12.94 -0.40 -5.37
N GLU A 59 -11.87 -0.03 -6.08
CA GLU A 59 -11.80 -0.20 -7.54
C GLU A 59 -11.78 -1.69 -7.94
N ILE A 60 -11.09 -2.54 -7.17
CA ILE A 60 -10.93 -3.98 -7.48
C ILE A 60 -12.13 -4.79 -7.02
N TYR A 61 -12.69 -4.48 -5.85
CA TYR A 61 -13.70 -5.32 -5.18
C TYR A 61 -15.05 -4.63 -4.97
N GLY A 62 -15.14 -3.32 -5.18
CA GLY A 62 -16.38 -2.57 -5.11
C GLY A 62 -17.19 -2.79 -6.39
N SER A 63 -18.27 -3.55 -6.26
CA SER A 63 -19.39 -3.61 -7.19
C SER A 63 -20.32 -2.42 -7.00
#